data_AF-A0A1I4W2A1-F1
#
_entry.id   AF-A0A1I4W2A1-F1
#
_cell.length_a   1.000
_cell.length_b   1.000
_cell.length_c   1.000
_cell.angle_alpha   90.00
_cell.angle_beta   90.00
_cell.angle_gamma   90.00
#
_symmetry.space_group_name_H-M   'P 1'
#
loop_
_entity.id
_entity.type
_entity.pdbx_description
1 polymer ?
#
loop_
_entity_poly.entity_id
_entity_poly.type
_entity_poly.pdbx_seq_one_letter_code
_entity_poly.pdbx_strand_id
1 'polypeptide(L)'
;MNYSLIVVYGMLTLSIFTPFVALYAVKLAKEKKYAQHIKIQRNLFHTCVTGVILLELTIRLSGGSGSLVESSPYIATSFFKNLLWAHITGAVLTYIVWAFTIFKSGKQNKKSNLPGKFRITHRKLGYFVIIGLFYTGITAFIVCAMAYFL
;
A
#
# COMPACT_ATOMS: atom_id res chain seq x y z
N MET A 1 16.46 -19.38 7.73
CA MET A 1 15.84 -18.44 6.76
C MET A 1 15.88 -17.06 7.39
N ASN A 2 16.49 -16.08 6.74
CA ASN A 2 16.71 -14.76 7.34
C ASN A 2 15.35 -14.06 7.52
N TYR A 3 14.91 -13.83 8.76
CA TYR A 3 13.55 -13.32 9.07
C TYR A 3 13.23 -12.04 8.29
N SER A 4 14.23 -11.20 8.04
CA SER A 4 14.08 -9.98 7.25
C SER A 4 13.62 -10.24 5.81
N LEU A 5 14.12 -11.30 5.16
CA LEU A 5 13.70 -11.65 3.80
C LEU A 5 12.24 -12.10 3.74
N ILE A 6 11.76 -12.80 4.77
CA ILE A 6 10.36 -13.21 4.87
C ILE A 6 9.46 -11.98 4.93
N VAL A 7 9.82 -10.99 5.75
CA VAL A 7 9.06 -9.74 5.87
C VAL A 7 9.09 -8.95 4.56
N VAL A 8 10.26 -8.83 3.92
CA VAL A 8 10.42 -8.12 2.64
C VAL A 8 9.58 -8.77 1.54
N TYR A 9 9.70 -10.08 1.34
CA TYR A 9 8.95 -10.78 0.30
C TYR A 9 7.45 -10.81 0.61
N GLY A 10 7.06 -10.99 1.88
CA GLY A 10 5.67 -10.90 2.30
C GLY A 10 5.05 -9.53 2.01
N MET A 11 5.79 -8.45 2.30
CA MET A 11 5.33 -7.09 2.01
C MET A 11 5.29 -6.82 0.50
N LEU A 12 6.24 -7.34 -0.28
CA LEU A 12 6.21 -7.26 -1.74
C LEU A 12 4.97 -7.95 -2.31
N THR A 13 4.72 -9.19 -1.91
CA THR A 13 3.52 -9.94 -2.32
C THR A 13 2.26 -9.16 -1.96
N LEU A 14 2.15 -8.67 -0.73
CA LEU A 14 1.02 -7.86 -0.31
C LEU A 14 0.85 -6.63 -1.22
N SER A 15 1.92 -5.91 -1.51
CA SER A 15 1.91 -4.69 -2.33
C SER A 15 1.44 -4.95 -3.77
N ILE A 16 1.88 -6.05 -4.38
CA ILE A 16 1.50 -6.45 -5.72
C ILE A 16 0.00 -6.84 -5.78
N PHE A 17 -0.50 -7.59 -4.80
CA PHE A 17 -1.89 -8.08 -4.82
C PHE A 17 -2.92 -7.05 -4.34
N THR A 18 -2.53 -6.09 -3.50
CA THR A 18 -3.41 -5.06 -2.93
C THR A 18 -4.24 -4.29 -3.98
N PRO A 19 -3.69 -3.77 -5.10
CA PRO A 19 -4.51 -3.07 -6.09
C PRO A 19 -5.62 -3.94 -6.70
N PHE A 20 -5.37 -5.24 -6.88
CA PHE A 20 -6.38 -6.17 -7.43
C PHE A 20 -7.50 -6.44 -6.42
N VAL A 21 -7.17 -6.62 -5.14
CA VAL A 21 -8.17 -6.76 -4.07
C VAL A 21 -9.00 -5.46 -3.92
N ALA A 22 -8.35 -4.30 -4.06
CA ALA A 22 -9.04 -3.01 -4.04
C ALA A 22 -10.01 -2.87 -5.23
N LEU A 23 -9.62 -3.28 -6.44
CA LEU A 23 -10.50 -3.31 -7.61
C LEU A 23 -11.69 -4.26 -7.43
N TYR A 24 -11.47 -5.44 -6.85
CA TYR A 24 -12.54 -6.36 -6.49
C TYR A 24 -13.54 -5.71 -5.51
N ALA A 25 -13.05 -5.00 -4.48
CA ALA A 25 -13.92 -4.27 -3.57
C ALA A 25 -14.73 -3.16 -4.28
N VAL A 26 -14.17 -2.50 -5.31
CA VAL A 26 -14.91 -1.53 -6.13
C VAL A 26 -16.04 -2.21 -6.92
N LYS A 27 -15.81 -3.42 -7.46
CA LYS A 27 -16.87 -4.20 -8.10
C LYS A 27 -18.05 -4.43 -7.15
N LEU A 28 -17.80 -4.81 -5.90
CA LEU A 28 -18.85 -5.00 -4.89
C LEU A 28 -19.64 -3.70 -4.62
N ALA A 29 -18.97 -2.54 -4.61
CA ALA A 29 -19.66 -1.26 -4.48
C ALA A 29 -20.57 -0.94 -5.68
N LYS A 30 -20.18 -1.32 -6.90
CA LYS A 30 -21.02 -1.20 -8.10
C LYS A 30 -22.25 -2.10 -8.02
N GLU A 31 -22.10 -3.29 -7.45
CA GLU A 31 -23.19 -4.24 -7.15
C GLU A 31 -24.04 -3.83 -5.93
N LYS A 32 -23.85 -2.62 -5.38
CA LYS A 32 -24.53 -2.09 -4.18
C LYS A 32 -24.28 -2.93 -2.90
N LYS A 33 -23.30 -3.83 -2.90
CA LYS A 33 -22.87 -4.62 -1.72
C LYS A 33 -21.94 -3.80 -0.81
N TYR A 34 -22.44 -2.67 -0.30
CA TYR A 34 -21.63 -1.68 0.42
C TYR A 34 -21.00 -2.21 1.70
N ALA A 35 -21.70 -3.07 2.45
CA ALA A 35 -21.16 -3.68 3.66
C ALA A 35 -19.89 -4.51 3.37
N GLN A 36 -19.90 -5.29 2.27
CA GLN A 36 -18.76 -6.10 1.86
C GLN A 36 -17.61 -5.22 1.35
N HIS A 37 -17.91 -4.20 0.53
CA HIS A 37 -16.92 -3.21 0.11
C HIS A 37 -16.19 -2.57 1.31
N ILE A 38 -16.96 -2.09 2.30
CA ILE A 38 -16.41 -1.46 3.51
C ILE A 38 -15.55 -2.45 4.31
N LYS A 39 -16.03 -3.68 4.51
CA LYS A 39 -15.30 -4.72 5.24
C LYS A 39 -13.96 -5.02 4.57
N ILE A 40 -13.95 -5.24 3.26
CA ILE A 40 -12.71 -5.55 2.52
C ILE A 40 -11.75 -4.36 2.56
N GLN A 41 -12.22 -3.14 2.30
CA GLN A 41 -11.34 -1.95 2.29
C GLN A 41 -10.69 -1.70 3.66
N ARG A 42 -11.45 -1.87 4.75
CA ARG A 42 -10.89 -1.75 6.11
C ARG A 42 -9.88 -2.84 6.40
N ASN A 43 -10.22 -4.10 6.16
CA ASN A 43 -9.33 -5.21 6.42
C ASN A 43 -8.05 -5.08 5.59
N LEU A 44 -8.18 -4.80 4.30
CA LEU A 44 -7.04 -4.61 3.40
C LEU A 44 -6.12 -3.48 3.87
N PHE A 45 -6.69 -2.32 4.23
CA PHE A 45 -5.92 -1.20 4.78
C PHE A 45 -5.20 -1.57 6.07
N HIS A 46 -5.87 -2.23 7.03
CA HIS A 46 -5.24 -2.64 8.28
C HIS A 46 -4.13 -3.67 8.07
N THR A 47 -4.34 -4.67 7.21
CA THR A 47 -3.30 -5.65 6.83
C THR A 47 -2.09 -4.95 6.23
N CYS A 48 -2.33 -4.01 5.30
CA CYS A 48 -1.31 -3.22 4.63
C CYS A 48 -0.51 -2.34 5.60
N VAL A 49 -1.18 -1.59 6.47
CA VAL A 49 -0.52 -0.76 7.50
C VAL A 49 0.29 -1.62 8.47
N THR A 50 -0.25 -2.76 8.90
CA THR A 50 0.48 -3.69 9.77
C THR A 50 1.73 -4.23 9.08
N GLY A 51 1.62 -4.61 7.80
CA GLY A 51 2.77 -5.05 7.00
C GLY A 51 3.85 -3.98 6.87
N VAL A 52 3.47 -2.71 6.63
CA VAL A 52 4.42 -1.58 6.58
C VAL A 52 5.09 -1.35 7.93
N ILE A 53 4.36 -1.42 9.04
CA ILE A 53 4.94 -1.30 10.39
C ILE A 53 5.95 -2.42 10.64
N LEU A 54 5.61 -3.66 10.31
CA LEU A 54 6.51 -4.81 10.46
C LEU A 54 7.77 -4.66 9.58
N LEU A 55 7.61 -4.19 8.34
CA LEU A 55 8.73 -3.89 7.45
C LEU A 55 9.64 -2.80 8.03
N GLU A 56 9.07 -1.69 8.50
CA GLU A 56 9.83 -0.57 9.08
C GLU A 56 10.59 -0.98 10.35
N LEU A 57 9.96 -1.78 11.22
CA LEU A 57 10.62 -2.33 12.40
C LEU A 57 11.79 -3.24 12.00
N THR A 58 11.58 -4.09 11.00
CA THR A 58 12.63 -4.98 10.47
C THR A 58 13.81 -4.18 9.92
N ILE A 59 13.54 -3.11 9.14
CA ILE A 59 14.55 -2.19 8.62
C ILE A 59 15.35 -1.57 9.77
N ARG A 60 14.67 -1.01 10.78
CA ARG A 60 15.33 -0.33 11.91
C ARG A 60 16.16 -1.29 12.75
N LEU A 61 15.65 -2.48 13.04
CA LEU A 61 16.35 -3.50 13.82
C LEU A 61 17.53 -4.11 13.06
N SER A 62 17.52 -4.06 11.73
CA SER A 62 18.63 -4.54 10.90
C SER A 62 19.75 -3.52 10.75
N GLY A 63 19.64 -2.31 11.32
CA GLY A 63 20.63 -1.24 11.17
C GLY A 63 20.28 -0.19 10.09
N GLY A 64 19.07 -0.21 9.55
CA GLY A 64 18.58 0.74 8.55
C GLY A 64 18.30 0.08 7.19
N SER A 65 17.87 0.89 6.22
CA SER A 65 17.53 0.36 4.88
C SER A 65 18.77 -0.07 4.10
N GLY A 66 19.91 0.58 4.34
CA GLY A 66 21.19 0.25 3.70
C GLY A 66 21.64 -1.17 4.02
N SER A 67 21.52 -1.59 5.28
CA SER A 67 21.99 -2.91 5.72
C SER A 67 21.21 -4.09 5.14
N LEU A 68 19.94 -3.88 4.77
CA LEU A 68 19.15 -4.90 4.09
C LEU A 68 19.61 -5.15 2.64
N VAL A 69 20.31 -4.19 2.04
CA VAL A 69 20.69 -4.23 0.62
C VAL A 69 22.19 -4.05 0.41
N GLU A 70 23.01 -4.25 1.46
CA GLU A 70 24.47 -4.05 1.44
C GLU A 70 25.19 -4.85 0.35
N SER A 71 24.69 -6.03 0.02
CA SER A 71 25.24 -6.88 -1.04
C SER A 71 24.79 -6.50 -2.45
N SER A 72 23.86 -5.55 -2.61
CA SER A 72 23.35 -5.15 -3.92
C SER A 72 24.39 -4.32 -4.68
N PRO A 73 24.71 -4.65 -5.93
CA PRO A 73 25.61 -3.85 -6.75
C PRO A 73 25.01 -2.47 -7.09
N TYR A 74 23.70 -2.28 -6.90
CA TYR A 74 22.98 -1.07 -7.26
C TYR A 74 22.84 -0.05 -6.12
N ILE A 75 23.18 -0.40 -4.88
CA ILE A 75 22.94 0.45 -3.69
C ILE A 75 23.56 1.85 -3.81
N ALA A 76 24.73 1.95 -4.44
CA ALA A 76 25.46 3.20 -4.61
C ALA A 76 24.87 4.09 -5.73
N THR A 77 24.07 3.53 -6.63
CA THR A 77 23.58 4.23 -7.82
C THR A 77 22.55 5.30 -7.47
N SER A 78 22.63 6.45 -8.15
CA SER A 78 21.63 7.52 -8.00
C SER A 78 20.23 7.06 -8.42
N PHE A 79 20.14 6.15 -9.39
CA PHE A 79 18.87 5.59 -9.83
C PHE A 79 18.18 4.81 -8.70
N PHE A 80 18.87 3.90 -8.02
CA PHE A 80 18.30 3.13 -6.90
C PHE A 80 17.84 4.06 -5.77
N LYS A 81 18.66 5.04 -5.39
CA LYS A 81 18.34 6.01 -4.32
C LYS A 81 17.10 6.85 -4.67
N ASN A 82 17.03 7.37 -5.88
CA ASN A 82 15.90 8.18 -6.35
C ASN A 82 14.62 7.34 -6.45
N LEU A 83 14.73 6.11 -6.96
CA LEU A 83 13.60 5.19 -7.06
C LEU A 83 13.06 4.81 -5.67
N LEU A 84 13.94 4.50 -4.72
CA LEU A 84 13.56 4.18 -3.35
C LEU A 84 12.86 5.37 -2.69
N TRP A 85 13.39 6.58 -2.84
CA TRP A 85 12.78 7.79 -2.29
C TRP A 85 11.42 8.10 -2.91
N ALA A 86 11.30 7.95 -4.24
CA ALA A 86 10.04 8.10 -4.95
C ALA A 86 9.00 7.06 -4.50
N HIS A 87 9.41 5.80 -4.37
CA HIS A 87 8.57 4.71 -3.86
C HIS A 87 8.01 5.04 -2.46
N ILE A 88 8.88 5.40 -1.52
CA ILE A 88 8.48 5.73 -0.14
C ILE A 88 7.51 6.90 -0.13
N THR A 89 7.80 7.95 -0.89
CA THR A 89 6.94 9.15 -0.98
C THR A 89 5.57 8.81 -1.53
N GLY A 90 5.50 8.07 -2.65
CA GLY A 90 4.25 7.64 -3.24
C GLY A 90 3.46 6.69 -2.33
N ALA A 91 4.14 5.81 -1.60
CA ALA A 91 3.52 4.95 -0.60
C ALA A 91 2.88 5.78 0.52
N VAL A 92 3.63 6.66 1.17
CA VAL A 92 3.13 7.50 2.27
C VAL A 92 1.92 8.32 1.83
N LEU A 93 1.99 9.01 0.69
CA LEU A 93 0.86 9.80 0.16
C LEU A 93 -0.37 8.92 -0.11
N THR A 94 -0.19 7.73 -0.67
CA THR A 94 -1.28 6.79 -0.92
C THR A 94 -1.96 6.37 0.38
N TYR A 95 -1.21 6.00 1.41
CA TYR A 95 -1.78 5.60 2.70
C TYR A 95 -2.47 6.75 3.43
N ILE A 96 -1.94 7.99 3.37
CA ILE A 96 -2.60 9.17 3.94
C ILE A 96 -3.97 9.38 3.29
N VAL A 97 -4.03 9.37 1.96
CA VAL A 97 -5.30 9.55 1.24
C VAL A 97 -6.27 8.40 1.49
N TRP A 98 -5.75 7.17 1.55
CA TRP A 98 -6.58 5.99 1.84
C TRP A 98 -7.16 6.02 3.25
N ALA A 99 -6.34 6.35 4.25
CA ALA A 99 -6.76 6.53 5.63
C ALA A 99 -7.87 7.58 5.73
N PHE A 100 -7.65 8.77 5.16
CA PHE A 100 -8.65 9.83 5.10
C PHE A 100 -9.97 9.34 4.48
N THR A 101 -9.88 8.58 3.39
CA THR A 101 -11.05 8.02 2.69
C THR A 101 -11.82 7.04 3.59
N ILE A 102 -11.14 6.15 4.31
CA ILE A 102 -11.75 5.18 5.24
C ILE A 102 -12.41 5.88 6.43
N PHE A 103 -11.74 6.82 7.08
CA PHE A 103 -12.30 7.50 8.26
C PHE A 103 -13.50 8.37 7.90
N LYS A 104 -13.40 9.15 6.81
CA LYS A 104 -14.48 10.04 6.37
C LYS A 104 -15.70 9.26 5.87
N SER A 105 -15.49 8.17 5.13
CA SER A 105 -16.58 7.29 4.69
C SER A 105 -17.23 6.54 5.86
N GLY A 106 -16.46 6.13 6.88
CA GLY A 106 -16.98 5.52 8.10
C GLY A 106 -17.94 6.42 8.87
N LYS A 107 -17.60 7.72 9.02
CA LYS A 107 -18.48 8.71 9.65
C LYS A 107 -19.79 8.91 8.88
N GLN A 108 -19.74 8.81 7.55
CA GLN A 108 -20.92 8.97 6.69
C GLN A 108 -21.82 7.73 6.67
N ASN A 109 -21.25 6.54 6.72
CA ASN A 109 -22.00 5.29 6.79
C ASN A 109 -22.91 5.24 8.02
N LYS A 110 -22.45 5.77 9.17
CA LYS A 110 -23.23 5.85 10.41
C LYS A 110 -24.48 6.75 10.32
N LYS A 111 -24.60 7.59 9.28
CA LYS A 111 -25.75 8.47 9.04
C LYS A 111 -26.83 7.85 8.15
N SER A 112 -26.76 6.54 7.90
CA SER A 112 -27.76 5.66 7.24
C SER A 112 -28.17 5.98 5.78
N ASN A 113 -27.60 7.00 5.13
CA ASN A 113 -27.97 7.37 3.76
C ASN A 113 -26.83 7.11 2.76
N LEU A 114 -26.65 5.84 2.35
CA LEU A 114 -25.76 5.48 1.24
C LEU A 114 -26.53 5.38 -0.09
N PRO A 115 -26.02 5.97 -1.20
CA PRO A 115 -24.81 6.79 -1.29
C PRO A 115 -25.05 8.24 -0.81
N GLY A 116 -24.25 8.70 0.15
CA GLY A 116 -24.41 10.04 0.72
C GLY A 116 -23.68 11.16 -0.05
N LYS A 117 -23.77 12.40 0.44
CA LYS A 117 -23.13 13.61 -0.12
C LYS A 117 -21.62 13.48 -0.43
N PHE A 118 -20.89 12.55 0.22
CA PHE A 118 -19.46 12.32 -0.03
C PHE A 118 -19.17 11.41 -1.23
N ARG A 119 -20.18 10.88 -1.93
CA ARG A 119 -20.02 9.94 -3.06
C ARG A 119 -19.01 10.41 -4.11
N ILE A 120 -19.11 11.67 -4.56
CA ILE A 120 -18.25 12.20 -5.63
C ILE A 120 -16.80 12.25 -5.16
N THR A 121 -16.56 12.83 -3.97
CA THR A 121 -15.21 12.92 -3.40
C THR A 121 -14.64 11.55 -3.08
N HIS A 122 -15.43 10.64 -2.50
CA HIS A 122 -15.02 9.26 -2.23
C HIS A 122 -14.56 8.55 -3.51
N ARG A 123 -15.30 8.71 -4.61
CA ARG A 123 -14.93 8.12 -5.90
C ARG A 123 -13.62 8.70 -6.45
N LYS A 124 -13.43 10.02 -6.39
CA LYS A 124 -12.18 10.67 -6.82
C LYS A 124 -10.98 10.19 -6.00
N LEU A 125 -11.11 10.17 -4.67
CA LEU A 125 -10.06 9.69 -3.78
C LEU A 125 -9.81 8.19 -3.96
N GLY A 126 -10.85 7.39 -4.19
CA GLY A 126 -10.72 5.97 -4.48
C GLY A 126 -9.91 5.69 -5.75
N TYR A 127 -10.10 6.47 -6.82
CA TYR A 127 -9.25 6.38 -8.01
C TYR A 127 -7.80 6.74 -7.71
N PHE A 128 -7.57 7.83 -6.96
CA PHE A 128 -6.22 8.22 -6.54
C PHE A 128 -5.52 7.10 -5.75
N VAL A 129 -6.22 6.49 -4.79
CA VAL A 129 -5.69 5.37 -4.00
C VAL A 129 -5.37 4.17 -4.89
N ILE A 130 -6.25 3.78 -5.81
CA ILE A 130 -6.00 2.63 -6.69
C ILE A 130 -4.78 2.87 -7.59
N ILE A 131 -4.66 4.05 -8.19
CA ILE A 131 -3.48 4.42 -8.98
C ILE A 131 -2.22 4.39 -8.12
N GLY A 132 -2.29 4.95 -6.91
CA GLY A 132 -1.21 4.91 -5.94
C GLY A 132 -0.79 3.49 -5.57
N LEU A 133 -1.74 2.57 -5.37
CA LEU A 133 -1.47 1.16 -5.07
C LEU A 133 -0.78 0.42 -6.22
N PHE A 134 -1.15 0.69 -7.47
CA PHE A 134 -0.42 0.16 -8.62
C PHE A 134 1.00 0.72 -8.68
N TYR A 135 1.15 2.04 -8.50
CA TYR A 135 2.45 2.69 -8.46
C TYR A 135 3.35 2.08 -7.39
N THR A 136 2.85 1.90 -6.16
CA THR A 136 3.65 1.33 -5.06
C THR A 136 3.98 -0.14 -5.28
N GLY A 137 3.05 -0.95 -5.82
CA GLY A 137 3.31 -2.34 -6.15
C GLY A 137 4.41 -2.50 -7.21
N ILE A 138 4.35 -1.71 -8.29
CA ILE A 138 5.35 -1.73 -9.37
C ILE A 138 6.72 -1.26 -8.85
N THR A 139 6.76 -0.12 -8.16
CA THR A 139 8.03 0.43 -7.67
C THR A 139 8.65 -0.43 -6.57
N ALA A 140 7.85 -1.04 -5.68
CA ALA A 140 8.33 -2.01 -4.71
C ALA A 140 8.99 -3.23 -5.38
N PHE A 141 8.37 -3.73 -6.46
CA PHE A 141 8.93 -4.83 -7.23
C PHE A 141 10.29 -4.47 -7.83
N ILE A 142 10.42 -3.30 -8.46
CA ILE A 142 11.68 -2.87 -9.06
C ILE A 142 12.76 -2.69 -7.98
N VAL A 143 12.43 -2.03 -6.86
CA VAL A 143 13.37 -1.87 -5.73
C VAL A 143 13.82 -3.23 -5.19
N CYS A 144 12.89 -4.18 -5.00
CA CYS A 144 13.22 -5.52 -4.53
C CYS A 144 14.07 -6.30 -5.55
N ALA A 145 13.79 -6.16 -6.84
CA ALA A 145 14.57 -6.81 -7.89
C ALA A 145 16.02 -6.31 -7.91
N MET A 146 16.21 -4.99 -7.87
CA MET A 146 17.56 -4.40 -7.80
C MET A 146 18.28 -4.73 -6.49
N ALA A 147 17.55 -4.93 -5.40
CA ALA A 147 18.13 -5.23 -4.10
C ALA A 147 18.60 -6.69 -3.97
N TYR A 148 17.89 -7.65 -4.58
CA TYR A 148 18.08 -9.07 -4.26
C TYR A 148 18.17 -10.02 -5.46
N PHE A 149 17.75 -9.62 -6.66
CA PHE A 149 17.63 -10.52 -7.81
C PHE A 149 18.54 -10.15 -8.99
N LEU A 150 18.97 -8.89 -9.08
CA LEU A 150 19.90 -8.36 -10.08
C LEU A 150 21.25 -8.08 -9.42
#